data_AF-A0AAI9S9E5-F1
#
_entry.id   AF-A0AAI9S9E5-F1
#
_cell.length_a   1.000
_cell.length_b   1.000
_cell.length_c   1.000
_cell.angle_alpha   90.00
_cell.angle_beta   90.00
_cell.angle_gamma   90.00
#
_symmetry.space_group_name_H-M   'P 1'
#
loop_
_entity.id
_entity.type
_entity.pdbx_description
1 polymer ?
#
loop_
_entity_poly.entity_id
_entity_poly.type
_entity_poly.pdbx_seq_one_letter_code
_entity_poly.pdbx_strand_id
1 'polypeptide(L)'
;MFSRRHFLTTSLAGTAVLCAASAEAAPVLSPTKWDATYDIVIAGAGGAGLAAACEAVDQKLSAVVYEKMAFMGGSSALCGGMIAAADTPEQKANGMKDSAEIFVKDLMVSGGGYADEKVVRAYVKEILEHYLWLTKTMGLKPDAVVQQGGQSVPRSHHFDPGKVLMTMADYAKKHGVKVKTKVKVERLVWSSDMKRIEGVRIEAGGEQKYIRARKGVLIATGGFAANPTMLAKYNPPLKEAAAISGKGTTGDGILMGLQAGSDMVDTAYIKASYGFKPQPVSIDEMTQVYWSGGIVVNQAARRFVDESISYKKMGDYALAQPEGKSYIVFDQAILERDYKNNPQGRVLWKPMLTGSKNETANPQR
;
A
#
# COMPACT_ATOMS: atom_id res chain seq x y z
N MET A 1 -38.36 0.58 60.51
CA MET A 1 -36.93 0.57 60.85
C MET A 1 -36.41 2.00 60.78
N PHE A 2 -36.29 2.68 61.93
CA PHE A 2 -35.55 3.94 62.07
C PHE A 2 -34.05 3.56 62.18
N SER A 3 -33.09 4.22 61.51
CA SER A 3 -32.70 5.60 61.78
C SER A 3 -31.85 6.18 60.63
N ARG A 4 -32.11 7.46 60.31
CA ARG A 4 -31.21 8.39 59.62
C ARG A 4 -30.25 8.98 60.67
N ARG A 5 -28.93 8.94 60.43
CA ARG A 5 -27.92 10.00 60.71
C ARG A 5 -26.54 9.42 61.00
N HIS A 6 -25.54 10.02 60.34
CA HIS A 6 -24.08 9.86 60.45
C HIS A 6 -23.46 8.95 59.40
N PHE A 7 -23.12 9.53 58.24
CA PHE A 7 -21.78 9.36 57.65
C PHE A 7 -21.55 10.42 56.57
N LEU A 8 -21.45 11.67 56.99
CA LEU A 8 -20.83 12.76 56.21
C LEU A 8 -20.01 13.58 57.18
N THR A 9 -18.73 13.23 57.33
CA THR A 9 -17.64 14.15 57.66
C THR A 9 -16.33 13.36 57.73
N THR A 10 -15.57 13.38 56.62
CA THR A 10 -14.10 13.43 56.52
C THR A 10 -13.76 13.30 55.03
N SER A 11 -13.76 14.40 54.27
CA SER A 11 -12.54 15.15 53.89
C SER A 11 -11.46 14.27 53.27
N LEU A 12 -11.23 14.41 51.96
CA LEU A 12 -9.89 14.57 51.37
C LEU A 12 -10.03 14.87 49.87
N ALA A 13 -9.58 16.07 49.51
CA ALA A 13 -9.09 16.51 48.21
C ALA A 13 -9.52 15.66 46.99
N GLY A 14 -10.57 16.13 46.30
CA GLY A 14 -10.84 15.71 44.93
C GLY A 14 -9.63 16.06 44.07
N THR A 15 -8.81 15.06 43.78
CA THR A 15 -7.84 15.11 42.70
C THR A 15 -8.67 15.23 41.43
N ALA A 16 -8.76 16.45 40.89
CA ALA A 16 -9.12 16.65 39.51
C ALA A 16 -8.02 15.94 38.69
N VAL A 17 -8.26 14.67 38.35
CA VAL A 17 -7.55 14.01 37.27
C VAL A 17 -7.95 14.78 36.03
N LEU A 18 -7.11 15.76 35.66
CA LEU A 18 -7.10 16.33 34.33
C LEU A 18 -6.86 15.15 33.39
N CYS A 19 -7.94 14.64 32.81
CA CYS A 19 -7.88 13.79 31.64
C CYS A 19 -7.24 14.59 30.50
N ALA A 20 -5.91 14.60 30.45
CA ALA A 20 -5.09 15.14 29.37
C ALA A 20 -5.20 14.29 28.07
N ALA A 21 -6.15 13.36 28.00
CA ALA A 21 -6.44 12.55 26.82
C ALA A 21 -7.34 13.30 25.79
N SER A 22 -7.71 14.55 26.05
CA SER A 22 -8.69 15.31 25.26
C SER A 22 -8.10 16.17 24.13
N ALA A 23 -6.78 16.39 24.07
CA ALA A 23 -6.17 17.29 23.09
C ALA A 23 -5.99 16.68 21.68
N GLU A 24 -5.85 15.35 21.57
CA GLU A 24 -5.60 14.71 20.25
C GLU A 24 -6.87 14.46 19.44
N ALA A 25 -8.03 14.31 20.08
CA ALA A 25 -9.30 14.04 19.41
C ALA A 25 -10.03 15.29 18.91
N ALA A 26 -9.75 16.47 19.48
CA ALA A 26 -10.41 17.72 19.09
C ALA A 26 -10.02 18.11 17.64
N PRO A 27 -10.97 18.58 16.80
CA PRO A 27 -10.66 19.08 15.47
C PRO A 27 -9.62 20.21 15.52
N VAL A 28 -8.69 20.22 14.56
CA VAL A 28 -7.79 21.36 14.37
C VAL A 28 -8.53 22.40 13.54
N LEU A 29 -8.85 23.54 14.15
CA LEU A 29 -9.50 24.65 13.47
C LEU A 29 -8.47 25.50 12.72
N SER A 30 -8.96 26.27 11.75
CA SER A 30 -8.14 27.19 10.96
C SER A 30 -7.37 28.17 11.83
N PRO A 31 -6.06 28.35 11.57
CA PRO A 31 -5.25 29.29 12.31
C PRO A 31 -5.59 30.73 11.92
N THR A 32 -5.15 31.69 12.73
CA THR A 32 -5.21 33.12 12.38
C THR A 32 -4.25 33.47 11.24
N LYS A 33 -3.18 32.68 11.04
CA LYS A 33 -2.17 32.87 10.01
C LYS A 33 -1.77 31.53 9.38
N TRP A 34 -1.66 31.53 8.06
CA TRP A 34 -1.14 30.40 7.27
C TRP A 34 0.33 30.64 6.90
N ASP A 35 1.16 29.61 6.99
CA ASP A 35 2.59 29.67 6.63
C ASP A 35 2.80 29.62 5.11
N ALA A 36 1.91 28.92 4.40
CA ALA A 36 1.87 28.90 2.95
C ALA A 36 0.46 28.60 2.43
N THR A 37 0.22 28.85 1.14
CA THR A 37 -1.06 28.57 0.47
C THR A 37 -0.82 27.95 -0.89
N TYR A 38 -1.56 26.89 -1.20
CA TYR A 38 -1.59 26.21 -2.49
C TYR A 38 -3.04 25.94 -2.88
N ASP A 39 -3.30 25.62 -4.14
CA ASP A 39 -4.62 25.17 -4.57
C ASP A 39 -4.90 23.76 -4.04
N ILE A 40 -3.91 22.86 -4.15
CA ILE A 40 -3.96 21.49 -3.64
C ILE A 40 -2.75 21.19 -2.76
N VAL A 41 -2.99 20.52 -1.63
CA VAL A 41 -1.92 19.93 -0.79
C VAL A 41 -2.03 18.42 -0.86
N ILE A 42 -0.94 17.74 -1.19
CA ILE A 42 -0.88 16.28 -1.37
C ILE A 42 -0.04 15.69 -0.24
N ALA A 43 -0.61 14.73 0.49
CA ALA A 43 0.08 14.00 1.57
C ALA A 43 0.58 12.65 1.05
N GLY A 44 1.89 12.49 0.92
CA GLY A 44 2.59 11.27 0.45
C GLY A 44 3.20 11.44 -0.94
N ALA A 45 4.47 11.06 -1.10
CA ALA A 45 5.18 11.09 -2.39
C ALA A 45 5.40 9.68 -2.98
N GLY A 46 4.41 8.79 -2.83
CA GLY A 46 4.35 7.52 -3.56
C GLY A 46 3.81 7.71 -4.99
N GLY A 47 3.54 6.60 -5.69
CA GLY A 47 3.04 6.63 -7.07
C GLY A 47 1.76 7.47 -7.23
N ALA A 48 0.78 7.29 -6.33
CA ALA A 48 -0.48 8.05 -6.35
C ALA A 48 -0.26 9.56 -6.13
N GLY A 49 0.57 9.94 -5.16
CA GLY A 49 0.83 11.35 -4.86
C GLY A 49 1.62 12.06 -5.95
N LEU A 50 2.58 11.37 -6.58
CA LEU A 50 3.34 11.90 -7.70
C LEU A 50 2.50 11.98 -8.99
N ALA A 51 1.63 10.99 -9.26
CA ALA A 51 0.68 11.07 -10.35
C ALA A 51 -0.29 12.26 -10.17
N ALA A 52 -0.83 12.45 -8.97
CA ALA A 52 -1.69 13.59 -8.66
C ALA A 52 -0.97 14.93 -8.76
N ALA A 53 0.32 14.98 -8.42
CA ALA A 53 1.14 16.17 -8.61
C ALA A 53 1.31 16.53 -10.10
N CYS A 54 1.44 15.53 -10.96
CA CYS A 54 1.50 15.73 -12.41
C CYS A 54 0.15 16.18 -12.97
N GLU A 55 -0.96 15.57 -12.53
CA GLU A 55 -2.30 16.02 -12.90
C GLU A 55 -2.55 17.48 -12.47
N ALA A 56 -2.09 17.86 -11.27
CA ALA A 56 -2.20 19.25 -10.83
C ALA A 56 -1.47 20.23 -11.76
N VAL A 57 -0.33 19.83 -12.36
CA VAL A 57 0.38 20.63 -13.38
C VAL A 57 -0.47 20.78 -14.63
N ASP A 58 -1.03 19.67 -15.12
CA ASP A 58 -1.83 19.65 -16.35
C ASP A 58 -3.11 20.49 -16.20
N GLN A 59 -3.65 20.55 -14.98
CA GLN A 59 -4.76 21.41 -14.57
C GLN A 59 -4.35 22.85 -14.19
N LYS A 60 -3.06 23.21 -14.29
CA LYS A 60 -2.50 24.52 -13.95
C LYS A 60 -2.79 24.95 -12.50
N LEU A 61 -2.79 24.00 -11.57
CA LEU A 61 -2.99 24.22 -10.15
C LEU A 61 -1.64 24.36 -9.42
N SER A 62 -1.57 25.31 -8.49
CA SER A 62 -0.44 25.35 -7.56
C SER A 62 -0.54 24.19 -6.56
N ALA A 63 0.49 23.34 -6.49
CA ALA A 63 0.48 22.16 -5.64
C ALA A 63 1.77 22.01 -4.82
N VAL A 64 1.63 21.33 -3.68
CA VAL A 64 2.75 20.86 -2.84
C VAL A 64 2.52 19.42 -2.42
N VAL A 65 3.57 18.61 -2.47
CA VAL A 65 3.61 17.24 -1.98
C VAL A 65 4.48 17.19 -0.72
N TYR A 66 3.94 16.65 0.37
CA TYR A 66 4.66 16.41 1.62
C TYR A 66 4.88 14.92 1.84
N GLU A 67 6.13 14.53 2.07
CA GLU A 67 6.56 13.16 2.34
C GLU A 67 7.23 13.10 3.70
N LYS A 68 6.74 12.24 4.59
CA LYS A 68 7.24 12.14 5.96
C LYS A 68 8.62 11.48 6.02
N MET A 69 8.90 10.57 5.08
CA MET A 69 10.18 9.87 5.01
C MET A 69 11.27 10.76 4.40
N ALA A 70 12.53 10.37 4.56
CA ALA A 70 13.66 11.06 3.95
C ALA A 70 13.70 10.94 2.41
N PHE A 71 13.00 9.94 1.86
CA PHE A 71 12.98 9.60 0.45
C PHE A 71 11.53 9.42 -0.03
N MET A 72 11.31 9.68 -1.33
CA MET A 72 10.02 9.48 -2.00
C MET A 72 9.78 8.00 -2.32
N GLY A 73 8.59 7.68 -2.83
CA GLY A 73 8.27 6.40 -3.47
C GLY A 73 7.46 5.44 -2.60
N GLY A 74 7.70 5.40 -1.29
CA GLY A 74 6.96 4.51 -0.38
C GLY A 74 6.95 3.04 -0.87
N SER A 75 5.82 2.35 -0.74
CA SER A 75 5.68 0.99 -1.28
C SER A 75 5.70 0.92 -2.81
N SER A 76 5.43 2.04 -3.51
CA SER A 76 5.53 2.07 -4.98
C SER A 76 6.97 1.89 -5.46
N ALA A 77 7.97 2.29 -4.68
CA ALA A 77 9.38 2.07 -5.03
C ALA A 77 9.82 0.61 -4.83
N LEU A 78 9.05 -0.18 -4.08
CA LEU A 78 9.34 -1.58 -3.77
C LEU A 78 8.51 -2.57 -4.60
N CYS A 79 7.61 -2.07 -5.45
CA CYS A 79 6.72 -2.93 -6.21
C CYS A 79 7.47 -3.63 -7.36
N GLY A 80 6.89 -4.72 -7.87
CA GLY A 80 7.44 -5.45 -9.03
C GLY A 80 7.17 -4.79 -10.39
N GLY A 81 6.84 -3.49 -10.45
CA GLY A 81 6.79 -2.74 -11.71
C GLY A 81 5.61 -2.99 -12.65
N MET A 82 4.61 -3.76 -12.25
CA MET A 82 3.48 -4.13 -13.12
C MET A 82 2.38 -3.06 -13.11
N ILE A 83 2.04 -2.54 -14.31
CA ILE A 83 0.86 -1.69 -14.54
C ILE A 83 -0.13 -2.47 -15.41
N ALA A 84 -1.30 -2.80 -14.86
CA ALA A 84 -2.35 -3.50 -15.59
C ALA A 84 -3.25 -2.51 -16.35
N ALA A 85 -3.26 -2.58 -17.68
CA ALA A 85 -4.09 -1.76 -18.54
C ALA A 85 -4.58 -2.61 -19.74
N ALA A 86 -5.84 -2.47 -20.12
CA ALA A 86 -6.44 -3.22 -21.21
C ALA A 86 -6.54 -2.36 -22.48
N ASP A 87 -6.55 -3.03 -23.64
CA ASP A 87 -6.64 -2.42 -24.98
C ASP A 87 -5.44 -1.52 -25.37
N THR A 88 -4.25 -1.83 -24.85
CA THR A 88 -3.03 -1.05 -25.10
C THR A 88 -2.45 -1.28 -26.52
N PRO A 89 -1.63 -0.34 -27.04
CA PRO A 89 -0.93 -0.54 -28.32
C PRO A 89 -0.10 -1.82 -28.38
N GLU A 90 0.56 -2.19 -27.28
CA GLU A 90 1.40 -3.37 -27.14
C GLU A 90 0.57 -4.66 -27.19
N GLN A 91 -0.59 -4.69 -26.55
CA GLN A 91 -1.53 -5.81 -26.67
C GLN A 91 -1.99 -5.98 -28.13
N LYS A 92 -2.36 -4.87 -28.79
CA LYS A 92 -2.78 -4.88 -30.20
C LYS A 92 -1.67 -5.36 -31.13
N ALA A 93 -0.44 -4.87 -30.94
CA ALA A 93 0.72 -5.28 -31.74
C ALA A 93 1.04 -6.77 -31.58
N ASN A 94 0.77 -7.35 -30.41
CA ASN A 94 0.95 -8.77 -30.13
C ASN A 94 -0.29 -9.63 -30.48
N GLY A 95 -1.29 -9.07 -31.16
CA GLY A 95 -2.51 -9.78 -31.56
C GLY A 95 -3.42 -10.19 -30.40
N MET A 96 -3.23 -9.61 -29.21
CA MET A 96 -4.04 -9.88 -28.03
C MET A 96 -5.38 -9.15 -28.12
N LYS A 97 -6.48 -9.87 -27.84
CA LYS A 97 -7.85 -9.32 -27.85
C LYS A 97 -8.32 -9.09 -26.41
N ASP A 98 -8.06 -7.90 -25.88
CA ASP A 98 -8.49 -7.48 -24.55
C ASP A 98 -9.53 -6.35 -24.63
N SER A 99 -10.17 -6.03 -23.52
CA SER A 99 -11.08 -4.87 -23.43
C SER A 99 -11.28 -4.40 -21.99
N ALA A 100 -11.79 -3.18 -21.84
CA ALA A 100 -12.20 -2.66 -20.54
C ALA A 100 -13.22 -3.59 -19.85
N GLU A 101 -14.19 -4.15 -20.58
CA GLU A 101 -15.20 -5.05 -20.01
C GLU A 101 -14.63 -6.40 -19.55
N ILE A 102 -13.66 -6.96 -20.30
CA ILE A 102 -12.95 -8.17 -19.84
C ILE A 102 -12.17 -7.85 -18.56
N PHE A 103 -11.49 -6.70 -18.51
CA PHE A 103 -10.72 -6.31 -17.33
C PHE A 103 -11.62 -6.03 -16.11
N VAL A 104 -12.74 -5.35 -16.28
CA VAL A 104 -13.75 -5.15 -15.22
C VAL A 104 -14.23 -6.51 -14.71
N LYS A 105 -14.60 -7.43 -15.60
CA LYS A 105 -15.05 -8.78 -15.21
C LYS A 105 -13.98 -9.52 -14.40
N ASP A 106 -12.73 -9.50 -14.85
CA ASP A 106 -11.61 -10.15 -14.16
C ASP A 106 -11.39 -9.56 -12.76
N LEU A 107 -11.49 -8.23 -12.60
CA LEU A 107 -11.37 -7.55 -11.31
C LEU A 107 -12.54 -7.88 -10.38
N MET A 108 -13.77 -7.93 -10.88
CA MET A 108 -14.96 -8.29 -10.08
C MET A 108 -14.88 -9.74 -9.58
N VAL A 109 -14.43 -10.67 -10.43
CA VAL A 109 -14.18 -12.06 -10.05
C VAL A 109 -13.05 -12.15 -9.01
N SER A 110 -11.95 -11.43 -9.24
CA SER A 110 -10.80 -11.42 -8.32
C SER A 110 -11.14 -10.80 -6.96
N GLY A 111 -12.02 -9.80 -6.94
CA GLY A 111 -12.57 -9.18 -5.73
C GLY A 111 -13.58 -10.05 -4.99
N GLY A 112 -13.86 -11.27 -5.45
CA GLY A 112 -14.79 -12.20 -4.81
C GLY A 112 -16.24 -11.72 -4.79
N GLY A 113 -16.61 -10.79 -5.68
CA GLY A 113 -17.93 -10.14 -5.69
C GLY A 113 -18.11 -9.02 -4.66
N TYR A 114 -17.08 -8.65 -3.90
CA TYR A 114 -17.14 -7.58 -2.90
C TYR A 114 -16.65 -6.22 -3.40
N ALA A 115 -15.92 -6.20 -4.52
CA ALA A 115 -15.43 -4.95 -5.09
C ALA A 115 -16.60 -4.06 -5.54
N ASP A 116 -16.54 -2.76 -5.26
CA ASP A 116 -17.49 -1.80 -5.79
C ASP A 116 -17.27 -1.63 -7.30
N GLU A 117 -18.25 -2.06 -8.09
CA GLU A 117 -18.19 -2.00 -9.55
C GLU A 117 -17.96 -0.58 -10.07
N LYS A 118 -18.49 0.46 -9.42
CA LYS A 118 -18.28 1.85 -9.84
C LYS A 118 -16.82 2.24 -9.69
N VAL A 119 -16.18 1.84 -8.58
CA VAL A 119 -14.75 2.07 -8.34
C VAL A 119 -13.90 1.27 -9.33
N VAL A 120 -14.26 0.02 -9.59
CA VAL A 120 -13.58 -0.83 -10.58
C VAL A 120 -13.65 -0.24 -11.98
N ARG A 121 -14.82 0.22 -12.43
CA ARG A 121 -15.00 0.84 -13.75
C ARG A 121 -14.24 2.16 -13.87
N ALA A 122 -14.26 2.99 -12.83
CA ALA A 122 -13.45 4.20 -12.79
C ALA A 122 -11.96 3.84 -12.89
N TYR A 123 -11.48 2.89 -12.09
CA TYR A 123 -10.09 2.43 -12.15
C TYR A 123 -9.69 1.93 -13.55
N VAL A 124 -10.48 1.08 -14.19
CA VAL A 124 -10.17 0.53 -15.52
C VAL A 124 -10.11 1.62 -16.59
N LYS A 125 -10.98 2.64 -16.51
CA LYS A 125 -10.90 3.81 -17.38
C LYS A 125 -9.62 4.61 -17.13
N GLU A 126 -9.42 5.05 -15.90
CA GLU A 126 -8.33 5.97 -15.55
C GLU A 126 -6.94 5.32 -15.68
N ILE A 127 -6.81 4.00 -15.46
CA ILE A 127 -5.51 3.32 -15.59
C ILE A 127 -5.03 3.25 -17.04
N LEU A 128 -5.95 3.15 -18.02
CA LEU A 128 -5.58 3.24 -19.44
C LEU A 128 -5.12 4.65 -19.80
N GLU A 129 -5.82 5.68 -19.32
CA GLU A 129 -5.42 7.09 -19.53
C GLU A 129 -4.04 7.35 -18.91
N HIS A 130 -3.81 6.92 -17.67
CA HIS A 130 -2.51 7.03 -17.02
C HIS A 130 -1.41 6.26 -17.75
N TYR A 131 -1.69 5.04 -18.21
CA TYR A 131 -0.75 4.24 -18.99
C TYR A 131 -0.35 4.94 -20.30
N LEU A 132 -1.33 5.50 -21.02
CA LEU A 132 -1.06 6.24 -22.26
C LEU A 132 -0.29 7.53 -21.99
N TRP A 133 -0.53 8.19 -20.86
CA TRP A 133 0.23 9.36 -20.45
C TRP A 133 1.70 9.01 -20.11
N LEU A 134 1.94 7.92 -19.37
CA LEU A 134 3.30 7.44 -19.10
C LEU A 134 4.06 7.11 -20.40
N THR A 135 3.37 6.51 -21.37
CA THR A 135 4.02 6.07 -22.62
C THR A 135 4.19 7.19 -23.64
N LYS A 136 3.14 7.96 -23.90
CA LYS A 136 3.13 8.99 -24.95
C LYS A 136 3.68 10.33 -24.49
N THR A 137 3.41 10.73 -23.26
CA THR A 137 3.82 12.04 -22.72
C THR A 137 5.17 11.95 -22.04
N MET A 138 5.36 10.93 -21.19
CA MET A 138 6.61 10.75 -20.44
C MET A 138 7.68 9.94 -21.17
N GLY A 139 7.34 9.32 -22.31
CA GLY A 139 8.28 8.54 -23.13
C GLY A 139 8.76 7.25 -22.47
N LEU A 140 8.10 6.79 -21.41
CA LEU A 140 8.41 5.53 -20.76
C LEU A 140 7.88 4.38 -21.61
N LYS A 141 8.60 3.27 -21.67
CA LYS A 141 8.18 2.09 -22.43
C LYS A 141 8.15 0.88 -21.53
N PRO A 142 7.09 0.05 -21.58
CA PRO A 142 7.14 -1.23 -20.92
C PRO A 142 8.15 -2.13 -21.63
N ASP A 143 8.82 -2.99 -20.88
CA ASP A 143 9.75 -3.99 -21.44
C ASP A 143 9.10 -5.37 -21.64
N ALA A 144 7.92 -5.59 -21.05
CA ALA A 144 7.14 -6.81 -21.20
C ALA A 144 5.64 -6.56 -21.00
N VAL A 145 4.82 -7.41 -21.62
CA VAL A 145 3.39 -7.57 -21.31
C VAL A 145 3.17 -9.02 -20.91
N VAL A 146 2.81 -9.23 -19.65
CA VAL A 146 2.69 -10.57 -19.07
C VAL A 146 1.31 -10.79 -18.48
N GLN A 147 0.93 -12.06 -18.38
CA GLN A 147 -0.28 -12.47 -17.69
C GLN A 147 0.00 -12.60 -16.19
N GLN A 148 -0.84 -11.96 -15.38
CA GLN A 148 -0.85 -12.13 -13.93
C GLN A 148 -2.07 -12.95 -13.50
N GLY A 149 -2.02 -13.48 -12.28
CA GLY A 149 -3.13 -14.26 -11.72
C GLY A 149 -4.47 -13.51 -11.78
N GLY A 150 -5.53 -14.20 -12.18
CA GLY A 150 -6.87 -13.64 -12.32
C GLY A 150 -7.14 -12.89 -13.63
N GLN A 151 -6.15 -12.76 -14.53
CA GLN A 151 -6.34 -12.12 -15.84
C GLN A 151 -6.74 -13.14 -16.90
N SER A 152 -7.80 -12.85 -17.65
CA SER A 152 -8.23 -13.61 -18.84
C SER A 152 -7.33 -13.37 -20.06
N VAL A 153 -6.67 -12.20 -20.12
CA VAL A 153 -5.77 -11.80 -21.21
C VAL A 153 -4.52 -11.16 -20.59
N PRO A 154 -3.29 -11.43 -21.10
CA PRO A 154 -2.09 -10.76 -20.63
C PRO A 154 -2.23 -9.23 -20.73
N ARG A 155 -2.15 -8.52 -19.60
CA ARG A 155 -2.33 -7.06 -19.57
C ARG A 155 -1.47 -6.32 -18.56
N SER A 156 -0.56 -7.02 -17.88
CA SER A 156 0.38 -6.40 -16.95
C SER A 156 1.64 -5.99 -17.69
N HIS A 157 1.81 -4.69 -17.83
CA HIS A 157 2.94 -4.06 -18.50
C HIS A 157 4.03 -3.78 -17.46
N HIS A 158 5.21 -4.35 -17.64
CA HIS A 158 6.32 -4.15 -16.71
C HIS A 158 7.08 -2.86 -17.02
N PHE A 159 7.29 -2.04 -15.99
CA PHE A 159 8.12 -0.84 -15.99
C PHE A 159 9.09 -0.88 -14.82
N ASP A 160 10.24 -0.22 -14.99
CA ASP A 160 11.12 0.10 -13.87
C ASP A 160 10.41 1.07 -12.90
N PRO A 161 10.11 0.66 -11.64
CA PRO A 161 9.38 1.50 -10.69
C PRO A 161 10.12 2.80 -10.36
N GLY A 162 11.45 2.74 -10.27
CA GLY A 162 12.30 3.88 -9.98
C GLY A 162 12.22 4.93 -11.08
N LYS A 163 12.30 4.51 -12.35
CA LYS A 163 12.13 5.40 -13.50
C LYS A 163 10.75 6.04 -13.53
N VAL A 164 9.67 5.27 -13.35
CA VAL A 164 8.30 5.80 -13.33
C VAL A 164 8.16 6.89 -12.25
N LEU A 165 8.60 6.62 -11.02
CA LEU A 165 8.51 7.57 -9.92
C LEU A 165 9.37 8.82 -10.14
N MET A 166 10.61 8.65 -10.59
CA MET A 166 11.52 9.77 -10.83
C MET A 166 11.05 10.64 -11.99
N THR A 167 10.57 10.06 -13.09
CA THR A 167 10.03 10.81 -14.22
C THR A 167 8.81 11.65 -13.82
N MET A 168 7.87 11.09 -13.03
CA MET A 168 6.75 11.87 -12.50
C MET A 168 7.22 12.98 -11.55
N ALA A 169 8.13 12.68 -10.63
CA ALA A 169 8.64 13.66 -9.68
C ALA A 169 9.37 14.82 -10.38
N ASP A 170 10.19 14.52 -11.39
CA ASP A 170 10.94 15.50 -12.15
C ASP A 170 10.01 16.34 -13.03
N TYR A 171 9.00 15.74 -13.67
CA TYR A 171 7.97 16.47 -14.40
C TYR A 171 7.25 17.47 -13.48
N ALA A 172 6.77 17.01 -12.33
CA ALA A 172 6.05 17.86 -11.38
C ALA A 172 6.93 19.03 -10.89
N LYS A 173 8.18 18.74 -10.49
CA LYS A 173 9.14 19.76 -10.02
C LYS A 173 9.50 20.77 -11.10
N LYS A 174 9.73 20.32 -12.34
CA LYS A 174 10.06 21.18 -13.49
C LYS A 174 8.95 22.20 -13.76
N HIS A 175 7.70 21.86 -13.46
CA HIS A 175 6.54 22.74 -13.63
C HIS A 175 6.11 23.44 -12.33
N GLY A 176 6.99 23.51 -11.33
CA GLY A 176 6.80 24.36 -10.15
C GLY A 176 6.12 23.68 -8.95
N VAL A 177 5.78 22.39 -9.03
CA VAL A 177 5.28 21.65 -7.87
C VAL A 177 6.42 21.44 -6.87
N LYS A 178 6.18 21.78 -5.61
CA LYS A 178 7.15 21.55 -4.54
C LYS A 178 6.95 20.15 -3.98
N VAL A 179 8.00 19.32 -3.99
CA VAL A 179 8.03 18.03 -3.28
C VAL A 179 8.97 18.14 -2.09
N LYS A 180 8.46 17.95 -0.89
CA LYS A 180 9.19 18.17 0.38
C LYS A 180 9.23 16.87 1.19
N THR A 181 10.41 16.31 1.37
CA THR A 181 10.66 15.14 2.23
C THR A 181 10.93 15.56 3.67
N LYS A 182 10.88 14.60 4.61
CA LYS A 182 10.98 14.84 6.06
C LYS A 182 9.94 15.84 6.58
N VAL A 183 8.74 15.82 5.98
CA VAL A 183 7.61 16.65 6.40
C VAL A 183 6.39 15.76 6.57
N LYS A 184 5.93 15.62 7.82
CA LYS A 184 4.75 14.82 8.14
C LYS A 184 3.50 15.70 8.08
N VAL A 185 2.49 15.28 7.31
CA VAL A 185 1.14 15.83 7.45
C VAL A 185 0.51 15.17 8.67
N GLU A 186 0.22 15.95 9.71
CA GLU A 186 -0.24 15.41 10.99
C GLU A 186 -1.76 15.43 11.13
N ARG A 187 -2.40 16.52 10.70
CA ARG A 187 -3.83 16.79 10.91
C ARG A 187 -4.42 17.53 9.73
N LEU A 188 -5.68 17.21 9.43
CA LEU A 188 -6.52 18.06 8.57
C LEU A 188 -6.99 19.28 9.37
N VAL A 189 -7.04 20.44 8.71
CA VAL A 189 -7.45 21.71 9.32
C VAL A 189 -8.83 22.08 8.81
N TRP A 190 -9.78 22.21 9.72
CA TRP A 190 -11.17 22.57 9.44
C TRP A 190 -11.37 24.08 9.36
N SER A 191 -12.33 24.51 8.55
CA SER A 191 -12.90 25.86 8.65
C SER A 191 -13.49 26.07 10.05
N SER A 192 -13.55 27.31 10.51
CA SER A 192 -14.10 27.63 11.85
C SER A 192 -15.55 27.19 12.04
N ASP A 193 -16.32 27.08 10.95
CA ASP A 193 -17.70 26.58 10.95
C ASP A 193 -17.81 25.06 10.74
N MET A 194 -16.68 24.34 10.69
CA MET A 194 -16.60 22.89 10.54
C MET A 194 -17.28 22.32 9.28
N LYS A 195 -17.45 23.12 8.23
CA LYS A 195 -18.10 22.66 6.98
C LYS A 195 -17.14 22.11 5.95
N ARG A 196 -15.85 22.45 6.02
CA ARG A 196 -14.85 22.01 5.04
C ARG A 196 -13.46 21.93 5.63
N ILE A 197 -12.61 21.15 4.97
CA ILE A 197 -11.16 21.21 5.17
C ILE A 197 -10.59 22.41 4.40
N GLU A 198 -9.79 23.23 5.07
CA GLU A 198 -9.11 24.40 4.51
C GLU A 198 -7.61 24.21 4.32
N GLY A 199 -7.06 23.11 4.83
CA GLY A 199 -5.63 22.85 4.74
C GLY A 199 -5.17 21.72 5.65
N VAL A 200 -3.89 21.76 5.98
CA VAL A 200 -3.24 20.78 6.85
C VAL A 200 -2.34 21.45 7.87
N ARG A 201 -2.16 20.78 9.02
CA ARG A 201 -1.05 21.03 9.92
C ARG A 201 0.06 20.01 9.61
N ILE A 202 1.26 20.51 9.37
CA ILE A 202 2.45 19.70 9.12
C ILE A 202 3.45 19.82 10.27
N GLU A 203 4.27 18.80 10.45
CA GLU A 203 5.49 18.83 11.26
C GLU A 203 6.70 18.75 10.32
N ALA A 204 7.59 19.74 10.45
CA ALA A 204 8.79 19.86 9.63
C ALA A 204 9.95 20.33 10.51
N GLY A 205 10.89 19.42 10.80
CA GLY A 205 12.05 19.73 11.63
C GLY A 205 11.69 20.03 13.09
N GLY A 206 10.66 19.37 13.63
CA GLY A 206 10.17 19.61 14.99
C GLY A 206 9.28 20.85 15.13
N GLU A 207 9.07 21.63 14.07
CA GLU A 207 8.16 22.77 14.06
C GLU A 207 6.81 22.42 13.42
N GLN A 208 5.72 22.89 14.02
CA GLN A 208 4.39 22.81 13.44
C GLN A 208 4.13 24.00 12.52
N LYS A 209 3.60 23.74 11.32
CA LYS A 209 3.23 24.76 10.33
C LYS A 209 1.84 24.47 9.76
N TYR A 210 1.13 25.52 9.36
CA TYR A 210 -0.20 25.44 8.78
C TYR A 210 -0.17 25.80 7.30
N ILE A 211 -0.61 24.87 6.46
CA ILE A 211 -0.58 25.01 5.00
C ILE A 211 -2.00 25.02 4.47
N ARG A 212 -2.38 26.14 3.86
CA ARG A 212 -3.72 26.31 3.29
C ARG A 212 -3.84 25.58 1.96
N ALA A 213 -4.96 24.91 1.76
CA ALA A 213 -5.36 24.30 0.51
C ALA A 213 -6.69 24.93 0.02
N ARG A 214 -6.64 25.72 -1.05
CA ARG A 214 -7.84 26.45 -1.53
C ARG A 214 -8.93 25.52 -2.05
N LYS A 215 -8.54 24.46 -2.75
CA LYS A 215 -9.45 23.50 -3.41
C LYS A 215 -9.56 22.18 -2.64
N GLY A 216 -8.50 21.73 -1.98
CA GLY A 216 -8.59 20.55 -1.12
C GLY A 216 -7.26 19.90 -0.79
N VAL A 217 -7.33 18.91 0.09
CA VAL A 217 -6.20 18.07 0.50
C VAL A 217 -6.39 16.68 -0.09
N LEU A 218 -5.37 16.15 -0.75
CA LEU A 218 -5.35 14.78 -1.25
C LEU A 218 -4.52 13.89 -0.31
N ILE A 219 -5.16 12.88 0.28
CA ILE A 219 -4.49 11.87 1.11
C ILE A 219 -4.01 10.74 0.21
N ALA A 220 -2.71 10.70 -0.09
CA ALA A 220 -2.04 9.69 -0.91
C ALA A 220 -0.97 8.94 -0.11
N THR A 221 -1.27 8.62 1.16
CA THR A 221 -0.29 8.20 2.18
C THR A 221 0.00 6.69 2.21
N GLY A 222 -0.58 5.91 1.29
CA GLY A 222 -0.53 4.45 1.34
C GLY A 222 -1.36 3.86 2.49
N GLY A 223 -1.17 2.57 2.75
CA GLY A 223 -1.91 1.81 3.78
C GLY A 223 -1.22 1.77 5.15
N PHE A 224 -1.43 0.67 5.87
CA PHE A 224 -0.92 0.45 7.24
C PHE A 224 -0.20 -0.90 7.44
N ALA A 225 0.36 -1.47 6.37
CA ALA A 225 1.07 -2.76 6.42
C ALA A 225 2.31 -2.75 7.35
N ALA A 226 2.90 -1.59 7.65
CA ALA A 226 3.99 -1.44 8.60
C ALA A 226 3.51 -1.13 10.04
N ASN A 227 2.20 -1.22 10.31
CA ASN A 227 1.60 -0.94 11.62
C ASN A 227 0.93 -2.20 12.20
N PRO A 228 1.66 -3.00 13.00
CA PRO A 228 1.11 -4.24 13.58
C PRO A 228 -0.08 -3.99 14.51
N THR A 229 -0.17 -2.81 15.14
CA THR A 229 -1.31 -2.45 15.99
C THR A 229 -2.59 -2.27 15.17
N MET A 230 -2.50 -1.57 14.03
CA MET A 230 -3.66 -1.45 13.13
C MET A 230 -4.00 -2.78 12.46
N LEU A 231 -3.00 -3.56 12.04
CA LEU A 231 -3.25 -4.91 11.50
C LEU A 231 -3.96 -5.78 12.54
N ALA A 232 -3.50 -5.81 13.79
CA ALA A 232 -4.14 -6.56 14.87
C ALA A 232 -5.59 -6.13 15.13
N LYS A 233 -5.88 -4.83 15.00
CA LYS A 233 -7.23 -4.27 15.21
C LYS A 233 -8.18 -4.62 14.06
N TYR A 234 -7.73 -4.49 12.82
CA TYR A 234 -8.60 -4.54 11.65
C TYR A 234 -8.62 -5.89 10.92
N ASN A 235 -7.56 -6.68 11.08
CA ASN A 235 -7.42 -8.03 10.52
C ASN A 235 -6.45 -8.86 11.38
N PRO A 236 -6.90 -9.38 12.53
CA PRO A 236 -6.04 -9.91 13.59
C PRO A 236 -4.97 -10.93 13.16
N PRO A 237 -5.24 -11.90 12.26
CA PRO A 237 -4.23 -12.86 11.80
C PRO A 237 -2.99 -12.20 11.16
N LEU A 238 -3.12 -11.00 10.60
CA LEU A 238 -2.02 -10.31 9.92
C LEU A 238 -1.01 -9.68 10.88
N LYS A 239 -1.28 -9.65 12.19
CA LYS A 239 -0.30 -9.17 13.18
C LYS A 239 1.01 -9.95 13.09
N GLU A 240 0.93 -11.24 12.79
CA GLU A 240 2.08 -12.14 12.68
C GLU A 240 2.67 -12.20 11.26
N ALA A 241 2.06 -11.51 10.29
CA ALA A 241 2.55 -11.46 8.93
C ALA A 241 3.78 -10.55 8.83
N ALA A 242 4.80 -11.00 8.11
CA ALA A 242 5.92 -10.12 7.77
C ALA A 242 5.49 -9.04 6.78
N ALA A 243 6.04 -7.83 6.95
CA ALA A 243 5.70 -6.68 6.12
C ALA A 243 6.82 -6.36 5.12
N ILE A 244 6.56 -6.56 3.83
CA ILE A 244 7.36 -6.01 2.73
C ILE A 244 6.63 -4.76 2.21
N SER A 245 6.92 -3.62 2.82
CA SER A 245 6.29 -2.35 2.46
C SER A 245 7.21 -1.17 2.76
N GLY A 246 6.91 0.00 2.22
CA GLY A 246 7.61 1.22 2.61
C GLY A 246 7.44 1.44 4.11
N LYS A 247 8.53 1.71 4.84
CA LYS A 247 8.52 1.87 6.31
C LYS A 247 7.53 2.94 6.82
N GLY A 248 7.19 3.91 5.98
CA GLY A 248 6.20 4.95 6.27
C GLY A 248 4.72 4.52 6.14
N THR A 249 4.44 3.27 5.77
CA THR A 249 3.08 2.75 5.53
C THR A 249 2.39 2.39 6.85
N THR A 250 2.16 3.39 7.71
CA THR A 250 1.72 3.22 9.10
C THR A 250 0.25 3.59 9.35
N GLY A 251 -0.50 3.96 8.31
CA GLY A 251 -1.91 4.31 8.41
C GLY A 251 -2.24 5.75 8.81
N ASP A 252 -1.24 6.64 8.92
CA ASP A 252 -1.43 8.01 9.40
C ASP A 252 -2.54 8.77 8.62
N GLY A 253 -2.58 8.65 7.29
CA GLY A 253 -3.63 9.31 6.49
C GLY A 253 -5.02 8.71 6.67
N ILE A 254 -5.11 7.40 6.93
CA ILE A 254 -6.39 6.74 7.26
C ILE A 254 -6.89 7.25 8.61
N LEU A 255 -6.01 7.35 9.60
CA LEU A 255 -6.34 7.91 10.91
C LEU A 255 -6.75 9.39 10.81
N MET A 256 -6.09 10.19 9.96
CA MET A 256 -6.52 11.56 9.67
C MET A 256 -7.92 11.61 9.04
N GLY A 257 -8.25 10.68 8.13
CA GLY A 257 -9.59 10.57 7.55
C GLY A 257 -10.64 10.23 8.59
N LEU A 258 -10.40 9.21 9.42
CA LEU A 258 -11.29 8.83 10.53
C LEU A 258 -11.52 9.99 11.51
N GLN A 259 -10.46 10.72 11.87
CA GLN A 259 -10.56 11.91 12.73
C GLN A 259 -11.41 13.03 12.10
N ALA A 260 -11.50 13.07 10.77
CA ALA A 260 -12.36 14.00 10.05
C ALA A 260 -13.78 13.43 9.77
N GLY A 261 -14.12 12.27 10.32
CA GLY A 261 -15.44 11.66 10.17
C GLY A 261 -15.59 10.77 8.92
N SER A 262 -14.51 10.41 8.25
CA SER A 262 -14.55 9.37 7.21
C SER A 262 -14.72 7.98 7.84
N ASP A 263 -15.15 7.01 7.04
CA ASP A 263 -15.22 5.60 7.43
C ASP A 263 -14.11 4.78 6.76
N MET A 264 -13.90 3.55 7.24
CA MET A 264 -13.05 2.54 6.62
C MET A 264 -13.89 1.38 6.11
N VAL A 265 -13.75 1.08 4.82
CA VAL A 265 -14.35 -0.12 4.21
C VAL A 265 -13.30 -1.20 4.01
N ASP A 266 -13.75 -2.45 3.85
CA ASP A 266 -12.96 -3.58 3.35
C ASP A 266 -11.72 -3.99 4.16
N THR A 267 -11.63 -3.57 5.42
CA THR A 267 -10.45 -3.82 6.26
C THR A 267 -10.21 -5.31 6.55
N ALA A 268 -11.25 -6.14 6.46
CA ALA A 268 -11.17 -7.60 6.57
C ALA A 268 -10.52 -8.27 5.35
N TYR A 269 -10.42 -7.58 4.21
CA TYR A 269 -9.90 -8.13 2.94
C TYR A 269 -8.40 -7.88 2.72
N ILE A 270 -7.68 -7.45 3.75
CA ILE A 270 -6.22 -7.39 3.70
C ILE A 270 -5.67 -8.82 3.64
N LYS A 271 -4.74 -9.10 2.71
CA LYS A 271 -4.19 -10.44 2.47
C LYS A 271 -2.66 -10.44 2.49
N ALA A 272 -2.09 -11.35 3.28
CA ALA A 272 -0.67 -11.69 3.18
C ALA A 272 -0.41 -12.54 1.93
N SER A 273 0.81 -12.43 1.39
CA SER A 273 1.29 -13.36 0.36
C SER A 273 1.96 -14.56 1.02
N TYR A 274 1.64 -15.78 0.57
CA TYR A 274 2.33 -16.99 1.01
C TYR A 274 3.63 -17.26 0.22
N GLY A 275 4.56 -18.02 0.81
CA GLY A 275 5.78 -18.48 0.13
C GLY A 275 7.03 -17.65 0.41
N PHE A 276 6.99 -16.77 1.40
CA PHE A 276 8.19 -16.10 1.89
C PHE A 276 8.84 -16.90 3.03
N LYS A 277 10.17 -16.89 3.07
CA LYS A 277 10.91 -17.26 4.28
C LYS A 277 10.54 -16.33 5.45
N PRO A 278 10.86 -16.70 6.71
CA PRO A 278 10.74 -15.77 7.83
C PRO A 278 11.55 -14.48 7.58
N GLN A 279 10.97 -13.34 7.94
CA GLN A 279 11.59 -12.00 7.83
C GLN A 279 12.14 -11.69 6.42
N PRO A 280 11.30 -11.73 5.38
CA PRO A 280 11.73 -11.38 4.03
C PRO A 280 12.12 -9.91 3.93
N VAL A 281 13.12 -9.62 3.10
CA VAL A 281 13.63 -8.26 2.84
C VAL A 281 13.35 -7.78 1.43
N SER A 282 13.05 -8.69 0.49
CA SER A 282 12.64 -8.38 -0.88
C SER A 282 11.46 -9.22 -1.32
N ILE A 283 10.65 -8.69 -2.24
CA ILE A 283 9.62 -9.44 -2.96
C ILE A 283 10.20 -10.64 -3.72
N ASP A 284 11.48 -10.55 -4.11
CA ASP A 284 12.17 -11.60 -4.85
C ASP A 284 12.45 -12.86 -4.02
N GLU A 285 12.24 -12.80 -2.71
CA GLU A 285 12.41 -13.94 -1.80
C GLU A 285 11.15 -14.81 -1.69
N MET A 286 10.13 -14.56 -2.52
CA MET A 286 8.91 -15.38 -2.60
C MET A 286 9.14 -16.61 -3.47
N THR A 287 8.94 -17.80 -2.91
CA THR A 287 8.86 -19.04 -3.70
C THR A 287 7.41 -19.39 -4.05
N GLN A 288 7.24 -19.98 -5.23
CA GLN A 288 5.99 -20.55 -5.73
C GLN A 288 6.16 -22.01 -6.15
N VAL A 289 7.20 -22.68 -5.64
CA VAL A 289 7.58 -24.06 -6.01
C VAL A 289 6.47 -25.09 -5.76
N TYR A 290 5.51 -24.77 -4.92
CA TYR A 290 4.30 -25.58 -4.72
C TYR A 290 3.47 -25.73 -6.01
N TRP A 291 3.46 -24.73 -6.91
CA TRP A 291 2.85 -24.87 -8.24
C TRP A 291 3.67 -25.74 -9.21
N SER A 292 4.93 -26.02 -8.89
CA SER A 292 5.78 -26.96 -9.61
C SER A 292 5.68 -28.40 -9.05
N GLY A 293 4.90 -28.62 -7.98
CA GLY A 293 4.64 -29.92 -7.38
C GLY A 293 5.03 -30.05 -5.91
N GLY A 294 5.56 -28.99 -5.29
CA GLY A 294 5.83 -28.98 -3.85
C GLY A 294 4.55 -29.06 -3.01
N ILE A 295 4.65 -29.65 -1.82
CA ILE A 295 3.53 -29.74 -0.87
C ILE A 295 3.74 -28.78 0.29
N VAL A 296 2.64 -28.33 0.90
CA VAL A 296 2.67 -27.45 2.06
C VAL A 296 2.22 -28.20 3.30
N VAL A 297 3.07 -28.25 4.32
CA VAL A 297 2.82 -28.98 5.57
C VAL A 297 2.92 -28.07 6.79
N ASN A 298 2.17 -28.40 7.83
CA ASN A 298 2.27 -27.73 9.13
C ASN A 298 3.39 -28.34 10.00
N GLN A 299 3.54 -27.84 11.23
CA GLN A 299 4.55 -28.33 12.20
C GLN A 299 4.40 -29.83 12.53
N ALA A 300 3.21 -30.42 12.34
CA ALA A 300 2.96 -31.85 12.53
C ALA A 300 3.18 -32.67 11.24
N ALA A 301 3.82 -32.09 10.22
CA ALA A 301 4.06 -32.70 8.91
C ALA A 301 2.78 -33.13 8.16
N ARG A 302 1.64 -32.47 8.43
CA ARG A 302 0.38 -32.73 7.74
C ARG A 302 0.08 -31.64 6.71
N ARG A 303 -0.39 -32.04 5.53
CA ARG A 303 -0.96 -31.12 4.54
C ARG A 303 -2.24 -30.51 5.11
N PHE A 304 -2.45 -29.21 4.86
CA PHE A 304 -3.58 -28.46 5.41
C PHE A 304 -4.25 -27.51 4.40
N VAL A 305 -3.75 -27.45 3.18
CA VAL A 305 -4.25 -26.56 2.12
C VAL A 305 -4.13 -27.25 0.77
N ASP A 306 -5.03 -26.90 -0.15
CA ASP A 306 -4.88 -27.21 -1.57
C ASP A 306 -3.84 -26.26 -2.18
N GLU A 307 -2.67 -26.79 -2.55
CA GLU A 307 -1.55 -26.02 -3.08
C GLU A 307 -1.80 -25.41 -4.48
N SER A 308 -2.90 -25.77 -5.15
CA SER A 308 -3.27 -25.21 -6.46
C SER A 308 -3.94 -23.85 -6.39
N ILE A 309 -4.39 -23.40 -5.22
CA ILE A 309 -5.09 -22.12 -5.05
C ILE A 309 -4.13 -20.93 -5.09
N SER A 310 -4.69 -19.72 -5.13
CA SER A 310 -3.90 -18.48 -5.07
C SER A 310 -3.04 -18.41 -3.81
N TYR A 311 -1.78 -17.98 -3.96
CA TYR A 311 -0.86 -17.70 -2.86
C TYR A 311 -1.40 -16.71 -1.83
N LYS A 312 -2.39 -15.87 -2.20
CA LYS A 312 -3.11 -14.99 -1.25
C LYS A 312 -4.02 -15.78 -0.31
N LYS A 313 -4.76 -16.75 -0.86
CA LYS A 313 -5.63 -17.65 -0.07
C LYS A 313 -4.81 -18.61 0.77
N MET A 314 -3.71 -19.15 0.22
CA MET A 314 -2.77 -19.96 1.00
C MET A 314 -2.23 -19.20 2.22
N GLY A 315 -2.02 -17.88 2.10
CA GLY A 315 -1.61 -17.02 3.20
C GLY A 315 -2.57 -17.05 4.39
N ASP A 316 -3.88 -17.09 4.13
CA ASP A 316 -4.90 -17.19 5.19
C ASP A 316 -4.77 -18.52 5.95
N TYR A 317 -4.64 -19.65 5.23
CA TYR A 317 -4.48 -20.96 5.84
C TYR A 317 -3.16 -21.09 6.62
N ALA A 318 -2.08 -20.50 6.10
CA ALA A 318 -0.76 -20.51 6.74
C ALA A 318 -0.74 -19.68 8.02
N LEU A 319 -1.36 -18.49 8.02
CA LEU A 319 -1.48 -17.65 9.22
C LEU A 319 -2.39 -18.26 10.29
N ALA A 320 -3.31 -19.14 9.90
CA ALA A 320 -4.14 -19.91 10.82
C ALA A 320 -3.40 -21.12 11.44
N GLN A 321 -2.22 -21.50 10.96
CA GLN A 321 -1.40 -22.53 11.60
C GLN A 321 -0.76 -21.99 12.90
N PRO A 322 -0.36 -22.86 13.84
CA PRO A 322 0.42 -22.45 15.01
C PRO A 322 1.61 -21.56 14.63
N GLU A 323 1.76 -20.44 15.34
CA GLU A 323 2.78 -19.40 15.10
C GLU A 323 2.75 -18.76 13.69
N GLY A 324 1.71 -18.99 12.89
CA GLY A 324 1.63 -18.50 11.51
C GLY A 324 2.68 -19.12 10.58
N LYS A 325 3.18 -20.33 10.91
CA LYS A 325 4.28 -20.99 10.19
C LYS A 325 3.83 -22.25 9.47
N SER A 326 4.45 -22.51 8.34
CA SER A 326 4.34 -23.76 7.58
C SER A 326 5.63 -24.02 6.80
N TYR A 327 5.76 -25.22 6.24
CA TYR A 327 6.94 -25.66 5.50
C TYR A 327 6.53 -26.08 4.10
N ILE A 328 7.33 -25.69 3.10
CA ILE A 328 7.18 -26.15 1.72
C ILE A 328 8.18 -27.28 1.52
N VAL A 329 7.69 -28.47 1.18
CA VAL A 329 8.50 -29.68 0.97
C VAL A 329 8.47 -30.05 -0.50
N PHE A 330 9.64 -30.25 -1.09
CA PHE A 330 9.81 -30.61 -2.50
C PHE A 330 11.14 -31.36 -2.69
N ASP A 331 11.25 -32.11 -3.78
CA ASP A 331 12.45 -32.84 -4.15
C ASP A 331 13.27 -32.09 -5.23
N GLN A 332 14.41 -32.67 -5.58
CA GLN A 332 15.31 -32.12 -6.60
C GLN A 332 14.63 -31.97 -7.97
N ALA A 333 13.79 -32.93 -8.36
CA ALA A 333 13.09 -32.90 -9.65
C ALA A 333 12.08 -31.74 -9.74
N ILE A 334 11.37 -31.44 -8.64
CA ILE A 334 10.48 -30.29 -8.54
C ILE A 334 11.28 -28.97 -8.59
N LEU A 335 12.42 -28.89 -7.89
CA LEU A 335 13.28 -27.71 -7.91
C LEU A 335 13.76 -27.41 -9.34
N GLU A 336 14.28 -28.41 -10.05
CA GLU A 336 14.74 -28.26 -11.43
C GLU A 336 13.60 -27.87 -12.39
N ARG A 337 12.41 -28.42 -12.18
CA ARG A 337 11.20 -28.05 -12.93
C ARG A 337 10.84 -26.58 -12.70
N ASP A 338 10.86 -26.12 -11.45
CA ASP A 338 10.56 -24.73 -11.11
C ASP A 338 11.62 -23.78 -11.68
N TYR A 339 12.91 -24.13 -11.58
CA TYR A 339 13.99 -23.39 -12.22
C TYR A 339 13.80 -23.28 -13.73
N LYS A 340 13.36 -24.34 -14.41
CA LYS A 340 13.14 -24.29 -15.86
C LYS A 340 11.96 -23.39 -16.24
N ASN A 341 10.84 -23.53 -15.54
CA ASN A 341 9.55 -23.02 -15.99
C ASN A 341 9.13 -21.70 -15.34
N ASN A 342 9.65 -21.37 -14.15
CA ASN A 342 9.25 -20.21 -13.38
C ASN A 342 10.37 -19.15 -13.36
N PRO A 343 10.13 -17.93 -13.89
CA PRO A 343 11.11 -16.84 -13.81
C PRO A 343 11.57 -16.54 -12.37
N GLN A 344 10.66 -16.62 -11.38
CA GLN A 344 11.01 -16.43 -9.97
C GLN A 344 11.90 -17.57 -9.46
N GLY A 345 11.55 -18.80 -9.84
CA GLY A 345 12.35 -20.00 -9.55
C GLY A 345 13.76 -19.90 -10.11
N ARG A 346 13.95 -19.33 -11.31
CA ARG A 346 15.29 -19.09 -11.87
C ARG A 346 16.15 -18.24 -10.98
N VAL A 347 15.60 -17.16 -10.44
CA VAL A 347 16.33 -16.25 -9.55
C VAL A 347 16.67 -16.95 -8.24
N LEU A 348 15.68 -17.63 -7.65
CA LEU A 348 15.81 -18.27 -6.34
C LEU A 348 16.76 -19.47 -6.34
N TRP A 349 16.65 -20.36 -7.34
CA TRP A 349 17.34 -21.65 -7.34
C TRP A 349 18.70 -21.62 -8.03
N LYS A 350 19.02 -20.57 -8.81
CA LYS A 350 20.31 -20.45 -9.50
C LYS A 350 21.52 -20.67 -8.58
N PRO A 351 21.60 -20.08 -7.36
CA PRO A 351 22.74 -20.31 -6.46
C PRO A 351 22.87 -21.78 -6.05
N MET A 352 21.74 -22.45 -5.78
CA MET A 352 21.69 -23.85 -5.37
C MET A 352 22.10 -24.81 -6.50
N LEU A 353 21.67 -24.53 -7.73
CA LEU A 353 21.93 -25.40 -8.89
C LEU A 353 23.29 -25.20 -9.55
N THR A 354 23.87 -23.99 -9.45
CA THR A 354 25.14 -23.67 -10.12
C THR A 354 26.33 -23.69 -9.17
N GLY A 355 26.12 -23.95 -7.87
CA GLY A 355 27.17 -23.93 -6.84
C GLY A 355 27.77 -22.55 -6.59
N SER A 356 27.22 -21.49 -7.18
CA SER A 356 27.67 -20.12 -6.97
C SER A 356 27.13 -19.62 -5.63
N LYS A 357 28.02 -19.43 -4.65
CA LYS A 357 27.68 -18.79 -3.38
C LYS A 357 27.20 -17.39 -3.68
N ASN A 358 25.92 -17.10 -3.45
CA ASN A 358 25.48 -15.73 -3.25
C ASN A 358 26.22 -15.21 -2.02
N GLU A 359 27.12 -14.24 -2.18
CA GLU A 359 27.80 -13.57 -1.06
C GLU A 359 26.82 -12.88 -0.09
N THR A 360 25.52 -12.85 -0.42
CA THR A 360 24.42 -12.34 0.41
C THR A 360 23.52 -13.43 1.02
N ALA A 361 23.74 -14.71 0.71
CA ALA A 361 22.93 -15.82 1.23
C ALA A 361 23.76 -16.68 2.20
N ASN A 362 23.55 -16.44 3.50
CA ASN A 362 24.06 -17.27 4.58
C ASN A 362 23.62 -18.74 4.37
N PRO A 363 24.54 -19.73 4.36
CA PRO A 363 24.24 -21.14 4.08
C PRO A 363 23.44 -21.89 5.16
N GLN A 364 22.95 -21.20 6.19
CA GLN A 364 21.97 -21.74 7.16
C GLN A 364 20.53 -21.21 6.92
N ARG A 365 20.20 -20.80 5.70
CA ARG A 365 18.89 -20.25 5.34
C ARG A 365 17.97 -21.26 4.66
#